data_AF-A0A972USH5-F1
#
_entry.id   AF-A0A972USH5-F1
#
_cell.length_a   1.000
_cell.length_b   1.000
_cell.length_c   1.000
_cell.angle_alpha   90.00
_cell.angle_beta   90.00
_cell.angle_gamma   90.00
#
_symmetry.space_group_name_H-M   'P 1'
#
loop_
_entity.id
_entity.type
_entity.pdbx_description
1 polymer ?
#
loop_
_entity_poly.entity_id
_entity_poly.type
_entity_poly.pdbx_seq_one_letter_code
_entity_poly.pdbx_strand_id
1 'polypeptide(L)'
;CGLMRRITDWVLKEAVQQCKEWQSAGQFTGRIGVNLSPTDLKHPDFAPSVMHILKSAGMDPSCLELEITEGMMIEQVDAVIENLRQIRDNGIGLAIDDFGTGYSSLAYLKRFCVDRVKIDRTFINDINDNRDVLAITEAIISMGHALGLKVIAEGVETEAQLELLRRKKCDEFQGYLFARPMPPAEFIEFVQAAAAQDKKPEKLKRAESNTAMSARIKDNWQETAQCAILGLCPVFDLWG
;
A
#
# COMPACT_ATOMS: atom_id res chain seq x y z
N CYS A 1 -2.75 -26.70 -6.85
CA CYS A 1 -3.17 -26.32 -8.22
C CYS A 1 -2.30 -25.14 -8.66
N GLY A 2 -1.62 -25.19 -9.82
CA GLY A 2 -0.69 -24.14 -10.27
C GLY A 2 -1.32 -22.87 -10.88
N LEU A 3 -2.64 -22.67 -10.73
CA LEU A 3 -3.36 -21.54 -11.32
C LEU A 3 -3.10 -20.23 -10.56
N MET A 4 -3.01 -20.27 -9.23
CA MET A 4 -2.73 -19.09 -8.40
C MET A 4 -1.41 -18.42 -8.78
N ARG A 5 -0.33 -19.21 -8.90
CA ARG A 5 0.98 -18.70 -9.33
C ARG A 5 0.94 -18.01 -10.69
N ARG A 6 0.18 -18.54 -11.65
CA ARG A 6 0.04 -17.92 -12.98
C ARG A 6 -0.68 -16.58 -12.91
N ILE A 7 -1.64 -16.42 -11.99
CA ILE A 7 -2.33 -15.16 -11.78
C ILE A 7 -1.38 -14.17 -11.12
N THR A 8 -0.68 -14.55 -10.06
CA THR A 8 0.29 -13.68 -9.38
C THR A 8 1.40 -13.20 -10.32
N ASP A 9 2.00 -14.11 -11.10
CA ASP A 9 3.02 -13.74 -12.09
C ASP A 9 2.46 -12.78 -13.16
N TRP A 10 1.20 -12.95 -13.55
CA TRP A 10 0.55 -12.04 -14.49
C TRP A 10 0.28 -10.67 -13.86
N VAL A 11 -0.33 -10.61 -12.67
CA VAL A 11 -0.59 -9.37 -11.94
C VAL A 11 0.70 -8.59 -11.71
N LEU A 12 1.77 -9.25 -11.26
CA LEU A 12 3.08 -8.61 -11.07
C LEU A 12 3.64 -8.06 -12.38
N LYS A 13 3.54 -8.79 -13.49
CA LYS A 13 4.00 -8.31 -14.79
C LYS A 13 3.24 -7.07 -15.25
N GLU A 14 1.91 -7.10 -15.18
CA GLU A 14 1.08 -5.95 -15.56
C GLU A 14 1.34 -4.74 -14.66
N ALA A 15 1.43 -4.95 -13.34
CA ALA A 15 1.73 -3.89 -12.37
C ALA A 15 3.09 -3.22 -12.66
N VAL A 16 4.14 -4.03 -12.84
CA VAL A 16 5.50 -3.55 -13.12
C VAL A 16 5.56 -2.84 -14.48
N GLN A 17 4.95 -3.42 -15.50
CA GLN A 17 4.92 -2.84 -16.84
C GLN A 17 4.17 -1.51 -16.85
N GLN A 18 2.98 -1.46 -16.23
CA GLN A 18 2.18 -0.25 -16.15
C GLN A 18 2.87 0.87 -15.37
N CYS A 19 3.50 0.55 -14.24
CA CYS A 19 4.27 1.52 -13.45
C CYS A 19 5.45 2.06 -14.26
N LYS A 20 6.18 1.18 -14.97
CA LYS A 20 7.29 1.58 -15.82
C LYS A 20 6.86 2.50 -16.96
N GLU A 21 5.70 2.27 -17.56
CA GLU A 21 5.13 3.13 -18.60
C GLU A 21 4.85 4.53 -18.06
N TRP A 22 4.20 4.64 -16.90
CA TRP A 22 3.94 5.93 -16.28
C TRP A 22 5.23 6.68 -15.90
N GLN A 23 6.24 5.97 -15.40
CA GLN A 23 7.55 6.54 -15.09
C GLN A 23 8.27 7.05 -16.34
N SER A 24 8.24 6.26 -17.42
CA SER A 24 8.90 6.60 -18.69
C SER A 24 8.23 7.80 -19.36
N ALA A 25 6.92 7.98 -19.14
CA ALA A 25 6.16 9.15 -19.56
C ALA A 25 6.30 10.36 -18.61
N GLY A 26 7.00 10.22 -17.48
CA GLY A 26 7.13 11.27 -16.46
C GLY A 26 5.82 11.61 -15.74
N GLN A 27 4.84 10.69 -15.77
CA GLN A 27 3.49 10.89 -15.24
C GLN A 27 3.35 10.45 -13.78
N PHE A 28 4.21 9.53 -13.33
CA PHE A 28 4.20 9.00 -11.97
C PHE A 28 5.62 8.65 -11.50
N THR A 29 5.91 8.94 -10.24
CA THR A 29 7.22 8.65 -9.62
C THR A 29 7.07 8.00 -8.23
N GLY A 30 5.90 7.45 -7.93
CA GLY A 30 5.62 6.78 -6.67
C GLY A 30 5.90 5.29 -6.71
N ARG A 31 5.37 4.59 -5.70
CA ARG A 31 5.47 3.14 -5.56
C ARG A 31 4.15 2.49 -5.94
N ILE A 32 4.21 1.23 -6.37
CA ILE A 32 3.05 0.40 -6.63
C ILE A 32 3.01 -0.79 -5.68
N GLY A 33 1.90 -0.95 -4.96
CA GLY A 33 1.66 -2.06 -4.04
C GLY A 33 0.97 -3.23 -4.74
N VAL A 34 1.43 -4.45 -4.51
CA VAL A 34 0.81 -5.68 -5.04
C VAL A 34 0.63 -6.70 -3.92
N ASN A 35 -0.61 -7.15 -3.75
CA ASN A 35 -0.97 -8.18 -2.78
C ASN A 35 -0.45 -9.56 -3.17
N LEU A 36 0.17 -10.25 -2.21
CA LEU A 36 0.72 -11.59 -2.38
C LEU A 36 -0.19 -12.68 -1.83
N SER A 37 -0.19 -13.82 -2.52
CA SER A 37 -0.78 -15.04 -1.97
C SER A 37 0.20 -15.76 -1.02
N PRO A 38 -0.29 -16.32 0.10
CA PRO A 38 0.48 -17.21 0.98
C PRO A 38 1.18 -18.35 0.25
N THR A 39 0.55 -18.86 -0.81
CA THR A 39 1.06 -20.02 -1.55
C THR A 39 2.29 -19.67 -2.38
N ASP A 40 2.36 -18.47 -2.93
CA ASP A 40 3.46 -18.05 -3.79
C ASP A 40 4.75 -17.82 -2.99
N LEU A 41 4.62 -17.21 -1.80
CA LEU A 41 5.76 -16.90 -0.95
C LEU A 41 6.48 -18.15 -0.40
N LYS A 42 5.81 -19.31 -0.40
CA LYS A 42 6.40 -20.60 -0.02
C LYS A 42 7.29 -21.20 -1.12
N HIS A 43 7.16 -20.73 -2.37
CA HIS A 43 7.95 -21.26 -3.47
C HIS A 43 9.36 -20.67 -3.46
N PRO A 44 10.43 -21.50 -3.41
CA PRO A 44 11.81 -21.00 -3.33
C PRO A 44 12.23 -20.06 -4.46
N ASP A 45 11.59 -20.17 -5.63
CA ASP A 45 11.90 -19.35 -6.81
C ASP A 45 11.04 -18.08 -6.91
N PHE A 46 10.27 -17.74 -5.88
CA PHE A 46 9.38 -16.58 -5.91
C PHE A 46 10.17 -15.26 -6.01
N ALA A 47 11.09 -15.00 -5.07
CA ALA A 47 11.91 -13.79 -5.13
C ALA A 47 12.72 -13.70 -6.44
N PRO A 48 13.38 -14.77 -6.93
CA PRO A 48 13.98 -14.80 -8.26
C PRO A 48 13.04 -14.43 -9.41
N SER A 49 11.79 -14.90 -9.38
CA SER A 49 10.76 -14.55 -10.37
C SER A 49 10.47 -13.05 -10.38
N VAL A 50 10.23 -12.45 -9.21
CA VAL A 50 9.95 -11.01 -9.08
C VAL A 50 11.12 -10.18 -9.60
N MET A 51 12.35 -10.53 -9.21
CA MET A 51 13.56 -9.84 -9.70
C MET A 51 13.70 -9.93 -11.22
N HIS A 52 13.36 -11.07 -11.82
CA HIS A 52 13.38 -11.24 -13.27
C HIS A 52 12.36 -10.34 -13.96
N ILE A 53 11.14 -10.22 -13.41
CA ILE A 53 10.09 -9.33 -13.93
C ILE A 53 10.54 -7.87 -13.89
N LEU A 54 11.02 -7.40 -12.73
CA LEU A 54 11.53 -6.05 -12.54
C LEU A 54 12.67 -5.70 -13.51
N LYS A 55 13.65 -6.61 -13.62
CA LYS A 55 14.79 -6.45 -14.51
C LYS A 55 14.38 -6.40 -15.98
N SER A 56 13.41 -7.22 -16.38
CA SER A 56 12.93 -7.26 -17.77
C SER A 56 12.20 -5.98 -18.18
N ALA A 57 11.47 -5.35 -17.25
CA ALA A 57 10.85 -4.05 -17.46
C ALA A 57 11.84 -2.86 -17.27
N GLY A 58 12.98 -3.09 -16.62
CA GLY A 58 13.90 -2.01 -16.24
C GLY A 58 13.28 -1.05 -15.20
N MET A 59 12.43 -1.56 -14.32
CA MET A 59 11.85 -0.79 -13.22
C MET A 59 12.78 -0.84 -12.00
N ASP A 60 12.95 0.30 -11.33
CA ASP A 60 13.67 0.34 -10.06
C ASP A 60 12.91 -0.51 -9.01
N PRO A 61 13.56 -1.46 -8.33
CA PRO A 61 12.91 -2.30 -7.32
C PRO A 61 12.23 -1.50 -6.20
N SER A 62 12.75 -0.32 -5.86
CA SER A 62 12.17 0.55 -4.83
C SER A 62 10.80 1.12 -5.21
N CYS A 63 10.40 1.01 -6.48
CA CYS A 63 9.07 1.40 -6.95
C CYS A 63 8.04 0.28 -6.83
N LEU A 64 8.43 -0.93 -6.40
CA LEU A 64 7.51 -2.02 -6.06
C LEU A 64 7.41 -2.16 -4.53
N GLU A 65 6.21 -2.44 -4.06
CA GLU A 65 5.94 -2.99 -2.75
C GLU A 65 5.11 -4.25 -2.87
N LEU A 66 5.49 -5.24 -2.09
CA LEU A 66 4.74 -6.48 -1.95
C LEU A 66 4.06 -6.50 -0.59
N GLU A 67 2.76 -6.74 -0.61
CA GLU A 67 1.90 -6.77 0.56
C GLU A 67 1.64 -8.22 0.97
N ILE A 68 1.88 -8.53 2.23
CA ILE A 68 1.66 -9.84 2.81
C ILE A 68 0.64 -9.75 3.92
N THR A 69 -0.30 -10.68 4.00
CA THR A 69 -1.27 -10.69 5.10
C THR A 69 -0.62 -11.23 6.38
N GLU A 70 -1.19 -10.87 7.52
CA GLU A 70 -0.69 -11.32 8.82
C GLU A 70 -0.60 -12.86 8.95
N GLY A 71 -1.59 -13.56 8.38
CA GLY A 71 -1.63 -15.03 8.39
C GLY A 71 -0.45 -15.68 7.67
N MET A 72 0.11 -15.04 6.64
CA MET A 72 1.26 -15.54 5.88
C MET A 72 2.51 -15.68 6.74
N MET A 73 2.64 -14.85 7.78
CA MET A 73 3.79 -14.85 8.68
C MET A 73 3.80 -16.04 9.65
N ILE A 74 2.63 -16.61 9.94
CA ILE A 74 2.47 -17.67 10.97
C ILE A 74 2.96 -19.03 10.45
N GLU A 75 2.92 -19.26 9.14
CA GLU A 75 3.19 -20.56 8.55
C GLU A 75 4.68 -20.97 8.56
N GLN A 76 5.57 -20.09 9.06
CA GLN A 76 6.97 -20.38 9.49
C GLN A 76 7.73 -21.40 8.61
N VAL A 77 7.71 -21.22 7.31
CA VAL A 77 8.56 -21.99 6.40
C VAL A 77 9.85 -21.22 6.18
N ASP A 78 11.02 -21.85 6.33
CA ASP A 78 12.33 -21.20 6.08
C ASP A 78 12.38 -20.54 4.69
N ALA A 79 11.69 -21.13 3.71
CA ALA A 79 11.54 -20.56 2.37
C ALA A 79 10.84 -19.18 2.35
N VAL A 80 9.85 -18.94 3.20
CA VAL A 80 9.14 -17.65 3.30
C VAL A 80 10.10 -16.58 3.81
N ILE A 81 10.84 -16.87 4.87
CA ILE A 81 11.81 -15.94 5.45
C ILE A 81 12.90 -15.61 4.43
N GLU A 82 13.40 -16.62 3.72
CA GLU A 82 14.43 -16.45 2.71
C GLU A 82 13.93 -15.61 1.52
N ASN A 83 12.72 -15.86 1.03
CA ASN A 83 12.11 -15.03 -0.02
C ASN A 83 11.94 -13.58 0.43
N LEU A 84 11.37 -13.33 1.61
CA LEU A 84 11.18 -11.97 2.13
C LEU A 84 12.51 -11.24 2.30
N ARG A 85 13.53 -11.94 2.80
CA ARG A 85 14.89 -11.40 2.90
C ARG A 85 15.44 -11.03 1.52
N GLN A 86 15.32 -11.91 0.52
CA GLN A 86 15.79 -11.63 -0.83
C GLN A 86 15.06 -10.44 -1.47
N ILE A 87 13.74 -10.35 -1.29
CA ILE A 87 12.91 -9.23 -1.76
C ILE A 87 13.46 -7.91 -1.21
N ARG A 88 13.63 -7.83 0.12
CA ARG A 88 14.16 -6.65 0.80
C ARG A 88 15.60 -6.33 0.41
N ASP A 89 16.48 -7.34 0.38
CA ASP A 89 17.91 -7.14 0.06
C ASP A 89 18.11 -6.64 -1.38
N ASN A 90 17.10 -6.79 -2.26
CA ASN A 90 17.06 -6.23 -3.61
C ASN A 90 16.32 -4.88 -3.70
N GLY A 91 15.94 -4.28 -2.57
CA GLY A 91 15.35 -2.94 -2.50
C GLY A 91 13.84 -2.89 -2.77
N ILE A 92 13.16 -4.03 -2.85
CA ILE A 92 11.70 -4.09 -2.98
C ILE A 92 11.08 -3.86 -1.60
N GLY A 93 10.05 -3.00 -1.53
CA GLY A 93 9.36 -2.71 -0.28
C GLY A 93 8.49 -3.88 0.20
N LEU A 94 8.36 -4.01 1.51
CA LEU A 94 7.48 -4.99 2.13
C LEU A 94 6.50 -4.31 3.10
N ALA A 95 5.21 -4.54 2.89
CA ALA A 95 4.15 -4.11 3.79
C ALA A 95 3.38 -5.32 4.34
N ILE A 96 2.90 -5.19 5.57
CA ILE A 96 1.94 -6.13 6.15
C ILE A 96 0.55 -5.56 5.99
N ASP A 97 -0.30 -6.31 5.32
CA ASP A 97 -1.70 -5.99 5.10
C ASP A 97 -2.60 -6.60 6.18
N ASP A 98 -3.80 -6.05 6.31
CA ASP A 98 -4.85 -6.48 7.25
C ASP A 98 -4.42 -6.53 8.74
N PHE A 99 -3.49 -5.68 9.17
CA PHE A 99 -2.91 -5.80 10.50
C PHE A 99 -3.93 -5.52 11.62
N GLY A 100 -3.96 -6.42 12.62
CA GLY A 100 -4.84 -6.32 13.78
C GLY A 100 -6.09 -7.20 13.69
N THR A 101 -6.34 -7.85 12.56
CA THR A 101 -7.49 -8.76 12.36
C THR A 101 -7.23 -10.19 12.85
N GLY A 102 -5.99 -10.53 13.21
CA GLY A 102 -5.54 -11.89 13.53
C GLY A 102 -4.66 -12.04 14.78
N TYR A 103 -3.89 -13.13 14.82
CA TYR A 103 -2.92 -13.42 15.87
C TYR A 103 -1.55 -12.78 15.57
N SER A 104 -1.43 -11.47 15.83
CA SER A 104 -0.20 -10.76 15.53
C SER A 104 0.86 -11.09 16.59
N SER A 105 1.94 -11.77 16.20
CA SER A 105 3.13 -11.86 17.06
C SER A 105 4.11 -10.77 16.68
N LEU A 106 4.29 -9.80 17.58
CA LEU A 106 5.33 -8.76 17.50
C LEU A 106 6.72 -9.32 17.19
N ALA A 107 7.00 -10.55 17.64
CA ALA A 107 8.25 -11.22 17.36
C ALA A 107 8.46 -11.49 15.85
N TYR A 108 7.38 -11.74 15.11
CA TYR A 108 7.43 -11.96 13.66
C TYR A 108 7.67 -10.66 12.90
N LEU A 109 7.01 -9.55 13.27
CA LEU A 109 7.26 -8.23 12.66
C LEU A 109 8.75 -7.89 12.64
N LYS A 110 9.43 -8.09 13.77
CA LYS A 110 10.86 -7.82 13.89
C LYS A 110 11.71 -8.76 13.02
N ARG A 111 11.30 -10.02 12.86
CA ARG A 111 12.05 -11.04 12.12
C ARG A 111 11.90 -10.89 10.60
N PHE A 112 10.73 -10.48 10.13
CA PHE A 112 10.44 -10.35 8.70
C PHE A 112 10.96 -9.05 8.08
N CYS A 113 11.40 -8.09 8.92
CA CYS A 113 12.03 -6.85 8.49
C CYS A 113 11.23 -6.12 7.41
N VAL A 114 9.93 -6.04 7.64
CA VAL A 114 9.00 -5.26 6.81
C VAL A 114 9.29 -3.78 6.99
N ASP A 115 8.86 -2.97 6.02
CA ASP A 115 9.01 -1.51 6.04
C ASP A 115 7.76 -0.82 6.56
N ARG A 116 6.60 -1.45 6.34
CA ARG A 116 5.28 -0.88 6.54
C ARG A 116 4.30 -1.83 7.20
N VAL A 117 3.32 -1.23 7.89
CA VAL A 117 2.14 -1.91 8.41
C VAL A 117 0.89 -1.13 8.01
N LYS A 118 -0.09 -1.84 7.46
CA LYS A 118 -1.38 -1.31 7.03
C LYS A 118 -2.44 -1.73 8.05
N ILE A 119 -3.09 -0.74 8.65
CA ILE A 119 -4.18 -0.93 9.61
C ILE A 119 -5.44 -1.20 8.81
N ASP A 120 -6.01 -2.39 9.01
CA ASP A 120 -7.21 -2.81 8.30
C ASP A 120 -8.37 -1.82 8.47
N ARG A 121 -9.17 -1.67 7.41
CA ARG A 121 -10.32 -0.77 7.37
C ARG A 121 -11.34 -1.00 8.48
N THR A 122 -11.45 -2.22 9.03
CA THR A 122 -12.39 -2.49 10.14
C THR A 122 -12.07 -1.67 11.38
N PHE A 123 -10.80 -1.30 11.60
CA PHE A 123 -10.39 -0.40 12.67
C PHE A 123 -10.57 1.08 12.32
N ILE A 124 -10.76 1.42 11.05
CA ILE A 124 -10.91 2.82 10.60
C ILE A 124 -12.37 3.21 10.48
N ASN A 125 -13.25 2.29 10.08
CA ASN A 125 -14.68 2.54 9.89
C ASN A 125 -15.33 3.21 11.11
N ASP A 126 -15.11 2.65 12.31
CA ASP A 126 -15.78 3.09 13.55
C ASP A 126 -14.88 3.91 14.49
N ILE A 127 -13.72 4.37 14.03
CA ILE A 127 -12.69 5.00 14.88
C ILE A 127 -13.15 6.26 15.62
N ASN A 128 -14.15 6.97 15.09
CA ASN A 128 -14.68 8.19 15.73
C ASN A 128 -15.63 7.87 16.89
N ASP A 129 -16.35 6.76 16.82
CA ASP A 129 -17.48 6.44 17.71
C ASP A 129 -17.17 5.30 18.68
N ASN A 130 -16.12 4.52 18.41
CA ASN A 130 -15.70 3.40 19.23
C ASN A 130 -14.34 3.66 19.91
N ARG A 131 -14.36 3.83 21.24
CA ARG A 131 -13.16 4.09 22.05
C ARG A 131 -12.19 2.91 22.06
N ASP A 132 -12.69 1.68 22.01
CA ASP A 132 -11.83 0.50 22.02
C ASP A 132 -11.09 0.37 20.69
N VAL A 133 -11.79 0.62 19.58
CA VAL A 133 -11.18 0.69 18.24
C VAL A 133 -10.11 1.78 18.18
N LEU A 134 -10.42 2.99 18.66
CA LEU A 134 -9.44 4.08 18.72
C LEU A 134 -8.20 3.72 19.55
N ALA A 135 -8.38 3.07 20.71
CA ALA A 135 -7.28 2.65 21.56
C ALA A 135 -6.39 1.60 20.87
N ILE A 136 -6.99 0.65 20.15
CA ILE A 136 -6.27 -0.36 19.37
C ILE A 136 -5.50 0.31 18.22
N THR A 137 -6.13 1.19 17.44
CA THR A 137 -5.46 1.93 16.35
C THR A 137 -4.30 2.79 16.86
N GLU A 138 -4.40 3.37 18.05
CA GLU A 138 -3.29 4.12 18.66
C GLU A 138 -2.14 3.20 19.11
N ALA A 139 -2.46 2.00 19.61
CA ALA A 139 -1.48 1.00 20.01
C ALA A 139 -0.69 0.45 18.81
N ILE A 140 -1.40 -0.15 17.83
CA ILE A 140 -1.31 0.25 16.42
C ILE A 140 -0.07 1.04 15.96
N ILE A 141 -0.34 2.34 15.78
CA ILE A 141 0.59 3.35 15.32
C ILE A 141 1.85 3.41 16.19
N SER A 142 1.67 3.41 17.51
CA SER A 142 2.78 3.51 18.46
C SER A 142 3.76 2.34 18.35
N MET A 143 3.22 1.13 18.15
CA MET A 143 3.99 -0.09 17.94
C MET A 143 4.76 -0.03 16.61
N GLY A 144 4.11 0.36 15.52
CA GLY A 144 4.76 0.51 14.22
C GLY A 144 5.96 1.45 14.31
N HIS A 145 5.77 2.63 14.90
CA HIS A 145 6.85 3.60 15.11
C HIS A 145 7.97 3.08 16.01
N ALA A 146 7.63 2.36 17.09
CA ALA A 146 8.62 1.77 17.98
C ALA A 146 9.49 0.70 17.29
N LEU A 147 8.97 0.07 16.24
CA LEU A 147 9.68 -0.89 15.39
C LEU A 147 10.37 -0.23 14.19
N GLY A 148 10.26 1.10 14.03
CA GLY A 148 10.80 1.84 12.89
C GLY A 148 10.01 1.65 11.60
N LEU A 149 8.77 1.18 11.68
CA LEU A 149 7.88 0.96 10.55
C LEU A 149 7.07 2.21 10.24
N LYS A 150 6.71 2.37 8.97
CA LYS A 150 5.68 3.31 8.53
C LYS A 150 4.29 2.73 8.72
N VAL A 151 3.33 3.55 9.14
CA VAL A 151 1.97 3.10 9.45
C VAL A 151 0.97 3.74 8.49
N ILE A 152 0.25 2.89 7.78
CA ILE A 152 -0.77 3.25 6.79
C ILE A 152 -2.14 2.92 7.38
N ALA A 153 -3.08 3.86 7.32
CA ALA A 153 -4.48 3.59 7.67
C ALA A 153 -5.31 3.37 6.41
N GLU A 154 -5.98 2.21 6.32
CA GLU A 154 -6.82 1.86 5.18
C GLU A 154 -8.31 2.15 5.40
N GLY A 155 -9.05 2.37 4.31
CA GLY A 155 -10.49 2.65 4.39
C GLY A 155 -10.80 4.01 5.01
N VAL A 156 -9.93 5.01 4.83
CA VAL A 156 -10.24 6.39 5.23
C VAL A 156 -11.27 6.97 4.26
N GLU A 157 -12.49 7.21 4.75
CA GLU A 157 -13.63 7.67 3.94
C GLU A 157 -14.11 9.08 4.30
N THR A 158 -13.75 9.59 5.48
CA THR A 158 -14.23 10.89 5.98
C THR A 158 -13.11 11.78 6.49
N GLU A 159 -13.30 13.11 6.38
CA GLU A 159 -12.40 14.10 6.97
C GLU A 159 -12.18 13.91 8.47
N ALA A 160 -13.23 13.49 9.20
CA ALA A 160 -13.16 13.27 10.64
C ALA A 160 -12.19 12.13 10.99
N GLN A 161 -12.26 11.00 10.26
CA GLN A 161 -11.30 9.90 10.38
C GLN A 161 -9.86 10.37 10.08
N LEU A 162 -9.66 11.07 8.96
CA LEU A 162 -8.35 11.59 8.56
C LEU A 162 -7.75 12.53 9.61
N GLU A 163 -8.54 13.47 10.13
CA GLU A 163 -8.06 14.42 11.14
C GLU A 163 -7.69 13.70 12.44
N LEU A 164 -8.50 12.71 12.86
CA LEU A 164 -8.20 11.90 14.03
C LEU A 164 -6.90 11.11 13.86
N LEU A 165 -6.73 10.42 12.73
CA LEU A 165 -5.52 9.63 12.46
C LEU A 165 -4.26 10.51 12.37
N ARG A 166 -4.36 11.72 11.80
CA ARG A 166 -3.27 12.71 11.81
C ARG A 166 -2.89 13.14 13.23
N ARG A 167 -3.87 13.41 14.10
CA ARG A 167 -3.61 13.74 15.51
C ARG A 167 -2.91 12.58 16.24
N LYS A 168 -3.21 11.34 15.83
CA LYS A 168 -2.55 10.12 16.31
C LYS A 168 -1.21 9.83 15.61
N LYS A 169 -0.77 10.72 14.71
CA LYS A 169 0.50 10.65 13.98
C LYS A 169 0.62 9.44 13.05
N CYS A 170 -0.49 8.90 12.55
CA CYS A 170 -0.44 7.94 11.44
C CYS A 170 0.29 8.57 10.25
N ASP A 171 1.17 7.82 9.59
CA ASP A 171 2.06 8.36 8.56
C ASP A 171 1.32 8.59 7.24
N GLU A 172 0.54 7.60 6.81
CA GLU A 172 -0.03 7.51 5.46
C GLU A 172 -1.50 7.07 5.51
N PHE A 173 -2.25 7.39 4.45
CA PHE A 173 -3.70 7.18 4.42
C PHE A 173 -4.16 6.68 3.04
N GLN A 174 -4.99 5.64 3.05
CA GLN A 174 -5.62 5.07 1.86
C GLN A 174 -7.13 4.96 2.08
N GLY A 175 -7.92 5.34 1.08
CA GLY A 175 -9.37 5.16 1.13
C GLY A 175 -10.15 6.08 0.20
N TYR A 176 -11.47 5.89 0.19
CA TYR A 176 -12.39 6.58 -0.72
C TYR A 176 -12.51 8.08 -0.49
N LEU A 177 -12.00 8.59 0.63
CA LEU A 177 -11.85 10.02 0.84
C LEU A 177 -10.97 10.67 -0.25
N PHE A 178 -9.96 9.94 -0.71
CA PHE A 178 -9.00 10.43 -1.71
C PHE A 178 -9.44 10.04 -3.12
N ALA A 179 -9.65 8.74 -3.33
CA ALA A 179 -9.99 8.17 -4.61
C ALA A 179 -10.58 6.77 -4.44
N ARG A 180 -11.45 6.37 -5.36
CA ARG A 180 -11.84 4.97 -5.54
C ARG A 180 -10.82 4.28 -6.46
N PRO A 181 -10.71 2.94 -6.41
CA PRO A 181 -10.04 2.18 -7.46
C PRO A 181 -10.55 2.59 -8.84
N MET A 182 -9.62 2.79 -9.77
CA MET A 182 -9.91 3.34 -11.09
C MET A 182 -9.01 2.71 -12.15
N PRO A 183 -9.41 2.72 -13.42
CA PRO A 183 -8.56 2.27 -14.51
C PRO A 183 -7.25 3.08 -14.64
N PRO A 184 -6.20 2.51 -15.25
CA PRO A 184 -4.91 3.18 -15.47
C PRO A 184 -4.98 4.57 -16.11
N ALA A 185 -5.88 4.76 -17.09
CA ALA A 185 -6.03 6.05 -17.77
C ALA A 185 -6.58 7.13 -16.83
N GLU A 186 -7.63 6.80 -16.08
CA GLU A 186 -8.25 7.70 -15.08
C GLU A 186 -7.27 8.03 -13.95
N PHE A 187 -6.42 7.07 -13.56
CA PHE A 187 -5.39 7.30 -12.55
C PHE A 187 -4.41 8.40 -12.95
N ILE A 188 -3.96 8.42 -14.21
CA ILE A 188 -3.06 9.47 -14.68
C ILE A 188 -3.73 10.83 -14.69
N GLU A 189 -4.99 10.91 -15.11
CA GLU A 189 -5.77 12.16 -15.04
C GLU A 189 -5.89 12.65 -13.59
N PHE A 190 -6.19 11.74 -12.66
CA PHE A 190 -6.28 12.03 -11.23
C PHE A 190 -4.97 12.58 -10.65
N VAL A 191 -3.84 11.90 -10.89
CA VAL A 191 -2.52 12.32 -10.40
C VAL A 191 -2.10 13.66 -10.97
N GLN A 192 -2.31 13.89 -12.28
CA GLN A 192 -1.96 15.15 -12.93
C GLN A 192 -2.80 16.33 -12.43
N ALA A 193 -4.11 16.13 -12.27
CA ALA A 193 -5.02 17.16 -11.79
C ALA A 193 -4.61 17.67 -10.41
N ALA A 194 -4.20 16.77 -9.54
CA ALA A 194 -3.84 17.10 -8.17
C ALA A 194 -2.40 17.64 -8.03
N ALA A 195 -1.45 17.18 -8.86
CA ALA A 195 -0.14 17.83 -8.97
C ALA A 195 -0.24 19.29 -9.45
N ALA A 196 -1.23 19.61 -10.29
CA ALA A 196 -1.51 20.98 -10.74
C ALA A 196 -2.09 21.86 -9.62
N GLN A 197 -2.91 21.30 -8.73
CA GLN A 197 -3.45 22.00 -7.56
C GLN A 197 -2.37 22.36 -6.53
N ASP A 198 -1.33 21.52 -6.41
CA ASP A 198 -0.19 21.79 -5.53
C ASP A 198 0.67 22.97 -5.99
N LYS A 199 0.75 23.22 -7.31
CA LYS A 199 1.54 24.30 -7.92
C LYS A 199 0.86 25.68 -7.93
N LYS A 200 -0.42 25.81 -7.51
CA LYS A 200 -1.08 27.13 -7.39
C LYS A 200 -0.40 28.00 -6.31
N PRO A 201 -0.12 29.29 -6.56
CA PRO A 201 0.45 30.20 -5.56
C PRO A 201 -0.44 30.30 -4.30
N GLU A 202 0.18 30.35 -3.12
CA GLU A 202 -0.49 30.34 -1.81
C GLU A 202 -1.54 31.47 -1.63
N LYS A 203 -1.38 32.59 -2.34
CA LYS A 203 -2.34 33.70 -2.37
C LYS A 203 -3.67 33.35 -3.07
N LEU A 204 -3.67 32.43 -4.04
CA LEU A 204 -4.88 31.93 -4.71
C LEU A 204 -5.55 30.80 -3.91
N LYS A 205 -4.78 30.02 -3.16
CA LYS A 205 -5.31 28.97 -2.27
C LYS A 205 -6.23 29.55 -1.18
N ARG A 206 -5.89 30.71 -0.60
CA ARG A 206 -6.71 31.40 0.43
C ARG A 206 -8.01 32.02 -0.09
N ALA A 207 -8.07 32.43 -1.36
CA ALA A 207 -9.28 33.02 -1.94
C ALA A 207 -10.37 31.97 -2.25
N GLU A 208 -9.97 30.71 -2.48
CA GLU A 208 -10.88 29.56 -2.69
C GLU A 208 -11.18 28.81 -1.37
N SER A 209 -10.62 29.25 -0.23
CA SER A 209 -10.68 28.58 1.10
C SER A 209 -11.98 28.75 1.88
N ASN A 210 -13.14 28.77 1.22
CA ASN A 210 -14.41 28.43 1.90
C ASN A 210 -14.85 26.98 1.66
N THR A 211 -14.00 26.17 1.02
CA THR A 211 -14.12 24.72 1.02
C THR A 211 -12.70 24.15 1.19
N ALA A 212 -12.41 23.59 2.36
CA ALA A 212 -11.08 23.15 2.75
C ALA A 212 -10.57 22.00 1.85
N MET A 213 -9.58 22.25 1.00
CA MET A 213 -8.93 21.19 0.19
C MET A 213 -7.42 21.43 -0.07
N SER A 214 -6.88 22.61 0.21
CA SER A 214 -5.63 23.08 -0.42
C SER A 214 -4.31 22.85 0.35
N ALA A 215 -4.32 22.06 1.42
CA ALA A 215 -3.10 21.66 2.16
C ALA A 215 -2.90 20.13 2.26
N ARG A 216 -3.73 19.34 1.56
CA ARG A 216 -3.99 17.93 1.89
C ARG A 216 -3.11 16.90 1.18
N ILE A 217 -2.18 17.32 0.34
CA ILE A 217 -1.82 16.54 -0.84
C ILE A 217 -0.33 16.11 -0.90
N LYS A 218 0.62 16.85 -0.29
CA LYS A 218 2.07 16.59 -0.48
C LYS A 218 2.61 15.30 0.14
N ASP A 219 2.05 14.83 1.26
CA ASP A 219 2.62 13.71 2.02
C ASP A 219 2.07 12.33 1.60
N ASN A 220 1.07 12.28 0.70
CA ASN A 220 0.28 11.08 0.39
C ASN A 220 0.48 10.51 -1.03
N TRP A 221 1.34 11.12 -1.85
CA TRP A 221 1.47 10.80 -3.28
C TRP A 221 2.10 9.44 -3.59
N GLN A 222 2.74 8.80 -2.61
CA GLN A 222 3.55 7.61 -2.86
C GLN A 222 2.74 6.31 -3.00
N GLU A 223 1.47 6.26 -2.58
CA GLU A 223 0.75 4.97 -2.41
C GLU A 223 -0.63 4.87 -3.10
N THR A 224 -1.08 5.88 -3.85
CA THR A 224 -2.35 5.78 -4.62
C THR A 224 -2.32 4.81 -5.81
N ALA A 225 -1.18 4.20 -6.15
CA ALA A 225 -1.10 3.28 -7.29
C ALA A 225 -1.73 1.90 -7.03
N GLN A 226 -2.07 1.58 -5.77
CA GLN A 226 -2.85 0.38 -5.46
C GLN A 226 -4.28 0.46 -6.05
N CYS A 227 -4.84 1.68 -6.15
CA CYS A 227 -6.15 1.91 -6.75
C CYS A 227 -6.18 1.64 -8.27
N ALA A 228 -5.03 1.65 -8.95
CA ALA A 228 -4.98 1.63 -10.41
C ALA A 228 -4.89 0.23 -11.04
N ILE A 229 -4.34 -0.77 -10.33
CA ILE A 229 -4.13 -2.12 -10.90
C ILE A 229 -5.36 -3.03 -10.74
N LEU A 230 -6.21 -2.77 -9.74
CA LEU A 230 -7.43 -3.56 -9.55
C LEU A 230 -8.43 -3.45 -10.72
N GLY A 231 -8.24 -2.48 -11.62
CA GLY A 231 -9.04 -2.32 -12.85
C GLY A 231 -8.66 -3.24 -14.02
N LEU A 232 -7.64 -4.10 -13.91
CA LEU A 232 -7.19 -4.98 -15.00
C LEU A 232 -7.68 -6.43 -14.91
N CYS A 233 -8.36 -6.84 -13.82
CA CYS A 233 -8.80 -8.23 -13.63
C CYS A 233 -10.30 -8.34 -13.32
N PRO A 234 -11.13 -8.97 -14.18
CA PRO A 234 -12.56 -9.22 -13.90
C PRO A 234 -12.78 -10.37 -12.88
N VAL A 235 -11.80 -10.66 -12.01
CA VAL A 235 -11.81 -11.85 -11.12
C VAL A 235 -11.97 -11.47 -9.63
N PHE A 236 -12.10 -10.18 -9.31
CA PHE A 236 -12.30 -9.72 -7.93
C PHE A 236 -13.71 -9.95 -7.36
N ASP A 237 -14.65 -10.51 -8.14
CA ASP A 237 -15.97 -10.96 -7.65
C ASP A 237 -15.93 -12.30 -6.87
N LEU A 238 -14.76 -12.88 -6.61
CA LEU A 238 -14.62 -14.19 -5.95
C LEU A 238 -13.85 -14.19 -4.63
N TRP A 239 -13.46 -13.02 -4.11
CA TRP A 239 -12.85 -12.86 -2.78
C TRP A 239 -13.61 -11.79 -1.99
N GLY A 240 -14.84 -12.13 -1.64
CA GLY A 240 -15.69 -11.44 -0.66
C GLY A 240 -16.22 -12.45 0.36
#